data_AF-A0A183FLB1-F1
#
_entry.id   AF-A0A183FLB1-F1
#
_cell.length_a   1.000
_cell.length_b   1.000
_cell.length_c   1.000
_cell.angle_alpha   90.00
_cell.angle_beta   90.00
_cell.angle_gamma   90.00
#
_symmetry.space_group_name_H-M   'P 1'
#
loop_
_entity.id
_entity.type
_entity.pdbx_description
1 polymer ?
#
loop_
_entity_poly.entity_id
_entity_poly.type
_entity_poly.pdbx_seq_one_letter_code
_entity_poly.pdbx_strand_id
1 'polypeptide(L)'
;MKVLCFSVCLAETSIDGESNRVVRFANFLLKVLTMPNMDEAGMELAARALAFLIQTSKSYAAELVEKCLDQCLEWLEEPTRNEQRRLASVLLARELAMFTSTSFFLRANVFFKSIFTVLRDPKVGVL
;
A
#
# COMPACT_ATOMS: atom_id res chain seq x y z
N MET A 1 6.19 -4.58 -17.73
CA MET A 1 5.16 -3.52 -17.88
C MET A 1 3.85 -4.00 -18.52
N LYS A 2 3.86 -4.93 -19.50
CA LYS A 2 2.62 -5.45 -20.14
C LYS A 2 1.78 -6.42 -19.28
N VAL A 3 2.36 -7.06 -18.26
CA VAL A 3 1.65 -8.06 -17.42
C VAL A 3 0.73 -7.42 -16.37
N LEU A 4 1.09 -6.24 -15.82
CA LEU A 4 0.23 -5.51 -14.86
C LEU A 4 -1.01 -4.89 -15.52
N CYS A 5 -0.90 -4.51 -16.80
CA CYS A 5 -2.04 -4.02 -17.56
C CYS A 5 -3.08 -5.14 -17.74
N PHE A 6 -2.65 -6.40 -17.85
CA PHE A 6 -3.54 -7.54 -18.05
C PHE A 6 -4.39 -7.89 -16.82
N SER A 7 -3.83 -7.80 -15.61
CA SER A 7 -4.58 -8.04 -14.37
C SER A 7 -5.57 -6.90 -14.06
N VAL A 8 -5.26 -5.66 -14.45
CA VAL A 8 -6.21 -4.53 -14.34
C VAL A 8 -7.26 -4.58 -15.44
N CYS A 9 -6.92 -4.96 -16.69
CA CYS A 9 -7.90 -5.15 -17.75
C CYS A 9 -8.91 -6.28 -17.46
N LEU A 10 -8.52 -7.33 -16.72
CA LEU A 10 -9.47 -8.36 -16.25
C LEU A 10 -10.46 -7.84 -15.20
N ALA A 11 -10.15 -6.74 -14.49
CA ALA A 11 -11.10 -6.09 -13.60
C ALA A 11 -12.26 -5.44 -14.37
N GLU A 12 -12.08 -5.13 -15.65
CA GLU A 12 -13.08 -4.45 -16.49
C GLU A 12 -14.14 -5.41 -17.06
N THR A 13 -13.88 -6.72 -17.17
CA THR A 13 -14.69 -7.64 -18.00
C THR A 13 -15.86 -8.39 -17.33
N SER A 14 -16.26 -8.11 -16.09
CA SER A 14 -17.46 -8.74 -15.50
C SER A 14 -18.49 -7.71 -15.02
N ILE A 15 -19.67 -7.79 -15.63
CA ILE A 15 -20.87 -6.97 -15.42
C ILE A 15 -21.38 -7.24 -14.00
N ASP A 16 -21.11 -6.33 -13.06
CA ASP A 16 -21.93 -5.96 -11.89
C ASP A 16 -21.11 -5.15 -10.85
N GLY A 17 -21.54 -3.92 -10.54
CA GLY A 17 -21.10 -3.12 -9.37
C GLY A 17 -19.62 -2.67 -9.31
N GLU A 18 -19.26 -1.65 -10.08
CA GLU A 18 -17.90 -1.07 -10.16
C GLU A 18 -17.28 -0.65 -8.81
N SER A 19 -18.06 -0.03 -7.93
CA SER A 19 -17.62 0.43 -6.59
C SER A 19 -17.13 -0.71 -5.68
N ASN A 20 -17.84 -1.84 -5.68
CA ASN A 20 -17.48 -3.00 -4.86
C ASN A 20 -16.19 -3.66 -5.38
N ARG A 21 -15.95 -3.61 -6.70
CA ARG A 21 -14.76 -4.18 -7.33
C ARG A 21 -13.49 -3.44 -6.92
N VAL A 22 -13.47 -2.11 -7.01
CA VAL A 22 -12.27 -1.31 -6.67
C VAL A 22 -11.81 -1.59 -5.24
N VAL A 23 -12.73 -1.57 -4.28
CA VAL A 23 -12.41 -1.83 -2.87
C VAL A 23 -11.93 -3.27 -2.66
N ARG A 24 -12.52 -4.26 -3.35
CA ARG A 24 -12.07 -5.66 -3.31
C ARG A 24 -10.65 -5.82 -3.87
N PHE A 25 -10.34 -5.19 -4.99
CA PHE A 25 -9.00 -5.23 -5.58
C PHE A 25 -7.98 -4.57 -4.67
N ALA A 26 -8.31 -3.42 -4.08
CA ALA A 26 -7.44 -2.77 -3.10
C ALA A 26 -7.15 -3.70 -1.91
N ASN A 27 -8.19 -4.33 -1.34
CA ASN A 27 -8.03 -5.31 -0.26
C ASN A 27 -7.18 -6.52 -0.67
N PHE A 28 -7.34 -7.01 -1.90
CA PHE A 28 -6.54 -8.12 -2.41
C PHE A 28 -5.07 -7.74 -2.50
N LEU A 29 -4.75 -6.59 -3.10
CA LEU A 29 -3.38 -6.10 -3.22
C LEU A 29 -2.72 -5.81 -1.86
N LEU A 30 -3.48 -5.30 -0.89
CA LEU A 30 -3.00 -5.14 0.50
C LEU A 30 -2.67 -6.48 1.16
N LYS A 31 -3.47 -7.53 0.91
CA LYS A 31 -3.15 -8.89 1.37
C LYS A 31 -1.89 -9.43 0.68
N VAL A 32 -1.73 -9.18 -0.61
CA VAL A 32 -0.57 -9.62 -1.39
C VAL A 32 0.75 -9.07 -0.80
N LEU A 33 0.76 -7.81 -0.36
CA LEU A 33 1.92 -7.20 0.30
C LEU A 33 2.37 -7.93 1.57
N THR A 34 1.47 -8.63 2.24
CA THR A 34 1.73 -9.30 3.53
C THR A 34 1.67 -10.82 3.43
N MET A 35 1.63 -11.38 2.22
CA MET A 35 1.62 -12.83 2.03
C MET A 35 2.94 -13.46 2.49
N PRO A 36 2.91 -14.60 3.21
CA PRO A 36 4.12 -15.30 3.59
C PRO A 36 5.01 -15.62 2.38
N ASN A 37 6.33 -15.46 2.53
CA ASN A 37 7.33 -15.71 1.48
C ASN A 37 7.19 -14.84 0.22
N MET A 38 6.50 -13.70 0.31
CA MET A 38 6.51 -12.71 -0.76
C MET A 38 7.89 -12.05 -0.86
N ASP A 39 8.45 -12.02 -2.07
CA ASP A 39 9.72 -11.35 -2.32
C ASP A 39 9.54 -9.83 -2.48
N GLU A 40 10.64 -9.08 -2.31
CA GLU A 40 10.61 -7.63 -2.39
C GLU A 40 10.09 -7.14 -3.76
N ALA A 41 10.52 -7.78 -4.85
CA ALA A 41 10.06 -7.43 -6.19
C ALA A 41 8.55 -7.63 -6.36
N GLY A 42 7.98 -8.72 -5.84
CA GLY A 42 6.55 -8.92 -5.81
C GLY A 42 5.82 -7.85 -5.00
N MET A 43 6.35 -7.49 -3.82
CA MET A 43 5.76 -6.45 -2.98
C MET A 43 5.77 -5.09 -3.68
N GLU A 44 6.85 -4.74 -4.38
CA GLU A 44 6.92 -3.51 -5.16
C GLU A 44 5.85 -3.46 -6.26
N LEU A 45 5.63 -4.57 -6.96
CA LEU A 45 4.62 -4.66 -8.01
C LEU A 45 3.21 -4.52 -7.43
N ALA A 46 2.95 -5.10 -6.26
CA ALA A 46 1.66 -4.97 -5.57
C ALA A 46 1.41 -3.53 -5.11
N ALA A 47 2.41 -2.87 -4.53
CA ALA A 47 2.32 -1.46 -4.13
C ALA A 47 2.05 -0.54 -5.34
N ARG A 48 2.79 -0.73 -6.44
CA ARG A 48 2.58 0.02 -7.70
C ARG A 48 1.19 -0.22 -8.27
N ALA A 49 0.72 -1.47 -8.27
CA ALA A 49 -0.62 -1.81 -8.73
C ALA A 49 -1.70 -1.09 -7.90
N LEU A 50 -1.50 -0.97 -6.58
CA LEU A 50 -2.42 -0.26 -5.70
C LEU A 50 -2.45 1.24 -6.01
N ALA A 51 -1.29 1.87 -6.16
CA ALA A 51 -1.22 3.29 -6.55
C ALA A 51 -1.82 3.55 -7.93
N PHE A 52 -1.67 2.61 -8.88
CA PHE A 52 -2.32 2.70 -10.19
C PHE A 52 -3.84 2.57 -10.07
N LEU A 53 -4.33 1.58 -9.32
CA LEU A 53 -5.77 1.40 -9.05
C LEU A 53 -6.38 2.68 -8.48
N ILE A 54 -5.72 3.29 -7.48
CA ILE A 54 -6.14 4.55 -6.87
C ILE A 54 -6.25 5.66 -7.91
N GLN A 55 -5.23 5.87 -8.75
CA GLN A 55 -5.26 6.88 -9.81
C GLN A 55 -6.42 6.69 -10.80
N THR A 56 -6.74 5.44 -11.14
CA THR A 56 -7.84 5.14 -12.07
C THR A 56 -9.24 5.21 -11.45
N SER A 57 -9.34 5.14 -10.12
CA SER A 57 -10.60 5.00 -9.37
C SER A 57 -11.43 6.29 -9.20
N LYS A 58 -10.96 7.43 -9.74
CA LYS A 58 -11.62 8.75 -9.75
C LYS A 58 -12.24 9.12 -8.39
N SER A 59 -13.55 8.92 -8.21
CA SER A 59 -14.29 9.28 -6.99
C SER A 59 -13.85 8.53 -5.73
N TYR A 60 -13.27 7.34 -5.87
CA TYR A 60 -12.80 6.52 -4.73
C TYR A 60 -11.35 6.80 -4.35
N ALA A 61 -10.62 7.60 -5.13
CA ALA A 61 -9.18 7.76 -4.95
C ALA A 61 -8.81 8.27 -3.55
N ALA A 62 -9.52 9.29 -3.05
CA ALA A 62 -9.25 9.87 -1.73
C ALA A 62 -9.46 8.86 -0.59
N GLU A 63 -10.60 8.15 -0.59
CA GLU A 63 -10.93 7.13 0.41
C GLU A 63 -9.91 5.98 0.40
N LEU A 64 -9.47 5.55 -0.79
CA LEU A 64 -8.46 4.50 -0.90
C LEU A 64 -7.09 4.96 -0.42
N VAL A 65 -6.66 6.19 -0.72
CA VAL A 65 -5.40 6.74 -0.18
C VAL A 65 -5.44 6.76 1.34
N GLU A 66 -6.54 7.23 1.91
CA GLU A 66 -6.73 7.29 3.37
C GLU A 66 -6.62 5.90 3.99
N LYS A 67 -7.36 4.93 3.45
CA LYS A 67 -7.30 3.54 3.89
C LYS A 67 -5.91 2.92 3.78
N CYS A 68 -5.19 3.20 2.70
CA CYS A 68 -3.84 2.66 2.50
C CYS A 68 -2.85 3.29 3.49
N LEU A 69 -3.02 4.57 3.81
CA LEU A 69 -2.22 5.26 4.82
C LEU A 69 -2.50 4.74 6.23
N ASP A 70 -3.77 4.51 6.58
CA ASP A 70 -4.13 3.86 7.84
C ASP A 70 -3.45 2.49 7.96
N GLN A 71 -3.50 1.70 6.90
CA GLN A 71 -2.84 0.40 6.87
C GLN A 71 -1.32 0.50 7.04
N CYS A 72 -0.68 1.49 6.40
CA CYS A 72 0.75 1.73 6.56
C CYS A 72 1.11 2.06 8.01
N LEU A 73 0.31 2.91 8.67
CA LEU A 73 0.51 3.30 10.06
C LEU A 73 0.31 2.11 11.00
N GLU A 74 -0.74 1.32 10.81
CA GLU A 74 -1.01 0.10 11.58
C GLU A 74 0.20 -0.86 11.54
N TRP A 75 0.77 -1.08 10.36
CA TRP A 75 1.95 -1.93 10.18
C TRP A 75 3.24 -1.33 10.79
N LEU A 76 3.38 0.00 10.83
CA LEU A 76 4.54 0.66 11.43
C LEU A 76 4.46 0.71 12.96
N GLU A 77 3.25 0.87 13.49
CA GLU A 77 2.96 1.02 14.92
C GLU A 77 2.68 -0.32 15.61
N GLU A 78 2.78 -1.43 14.88
CA GLU A 78 2.57 -2.77 15.43
C GLU A 78 3.54 -3.03 16.61
N PRO A 79 3.04 -3.49 17.78
CA PRO A 79 3.89 -3.71 18.96
C PRO A 79 4.98 -4.74 18.72
N THR A 80 4.67 -5.76 17.91
CA THR A 80 5.59 -6.84 17.56
C THR A 80 6.27 -6.51 16.24
N ARG A 81 7.60 -6.50 16.23
CA ARG A 81 8.38 -6.22 15.03
C ARG A 81 8.09 -7.25 13.93
N ASN A 82 7.59 -6.78 12.79
CA ASN A 82 7.39 -7.55 11.58
C ASN A 82 8.06 -6.84 10.40
N GLU A 83 9.21 -7.36 9.96
CA GLU A 83 10.02 -6.75 8.89
C GLU A 83 9.27 -6.67 7.55
N GLN A 84 8.48 -7.69 7.22
CA GLN A 84 7.72 -7.72 5.98
C GLN A 84 6.64 -6.63 5.98
N ARG A 85 5.93 -6.44 7.09
CA ARG A 85 4.93 -5.37 7.21
C ARG A 85 5.56 -3.98 7.21
N ARG A 86 6.72 -3.81 7.85
CA ARG A 86 7.49 -2.55 7.79
C ARG A 86 7.93 -2.24 6.35
N LEU A 87 8.45 -3.23 5.62
CA LEU A 87 8.79 -3.07 4.21
C LEU A 87 7.54 -2.76 3.37
N ALA A 88 6.42 -3.45 3.60
CA ALA A 88 5.15 -3.19 2.92
C ALA A 88 4.68 -1.74 3.12
N SER A 89 4.74 -1.22 4.36
CA SER A 89 4.41 0.18 4.66
C SER A 89 5.28 1.15 3.89
N VAL A 90 6.60 0.92 3.87
CA VAL A 90 7.54 1.83 3.21
C VAL A 90 7.32 1.83 1.70
N LEU A 91 7.17 0.66 1.08
CA LEU A 91 6.90 0.53 -0.34
C LEU A 91 5.58 1.20 -0.71
N LEU A 92 4.51 0.90 0.03
CA LEU A 92 3.20 1.47 -0.25
C LEU A 92 3.18 2.99 -0.05
N ALA A 93 3.73 3.49 1.05
CA ALA A 93 3.82 4.92 1.30
C ALA A 93 4.64 5.66 0.24
N ARG A 94 5.73 5.06 -0.28
CA ARG A 94 6.50 5.60 -1.40
C ARG A 94 5.64 5.77 -2.65
N GLU A 95 4.89 4.74 -3.03
CA GLU A 95 4.02 4.80 -4.20
C GLU A 95 2.89 5.82 -4.02
N LEU A 96 2.27 5.88 -2.83
CA LEU A 96 1.26 6.89 -2.52
C LEU A 96 1.83 8.31 -2.57
N ALA A 97 3.02 8.55 -2.02
CA ALA A 97 3.66 9.85 -2.06
C ALA A 97 4.01 10.28 -3.50
N MET A 98 4.41 9.33 -4.35
CA MET A 98 4.78 9.61 -5.74
C MET A 98 3.56 9.89 -6.62
N PHE A 99 2.49 9.10 -6.48
CA PHE A 99 1.35 9.12 -7.40
C PHE A 99 0.12 9.85 -6.87
N THR A 100 0.05 10.08 -5.55
CA THR A 100 -1.08 10.73 -4.87
C THR A 100 -0.58 11.80 -3.88
N SER A 101 0.45 12.54 -4.28
CA SER A 101 1.22 13.46 -3.42
C SER A 101 0.36 14.44 -2.62
N THR A 102 -0.64 15.07 -3.24
CA THR A 102 -1.54 16.02 -2.57
C THR A 102 -2.30 15.36 -1.41
N SER A 103 -2.90 14.20 -1.64
CA SER A 103 -3.65 13.45 -0.61
C SER A 103 -2.73 12.89 0.46
N PHE A 104 -1.54 12.39 0.07
CA PHE A 104 -0.52 11.93 1.02
C PHE A 104 -0.04 13.05 1.94
N PHE A 105 0.19 14.25 1.40
CA PHE A 105 0.71 15.39 2.14
C PHE A 105 -0.19 15.80 3.33
N LEU A 106 -1.51 15.62 3.21
CA LEU A 106 -2.46 15.88 4.29
C LEU A 106 -2.17 15.07 5.57
N ARG A 107 -1.56 13.89 5.42
CA ARG A 107 -1.24 12.97 6.53
C ARG A 107 0.25 12.76 6.74
N ALA A 108 1.10 13.45 5.97
CA ALA A 108 2.54 13.26 5.99
C ALA A 108 3.14 13.43 7.40
N ASN A 109 2.65 14.39 8.19
CA ASN A 109 3.14 14.60 9.56
C ASN A 109 3.02 13.34 10.43
N VAL A 110 1.85 12.68 10.39
CA VAL A 110 1.58 11.46 11.16
C VAL A 110 2.47 10.33 10.66
N PHE A 111 2.52 10.14 9.34
CA PHE A 111 3.38 9.12 8.72
C PHE A 111 4.86 9.28 9.09
N PHE A 112 5.39 10.51 9.02
CA PHE A 112 6.79 10.78 9.36
C PHE A 112 7.11 10.52 10.83
N LYS A 113 6.17 10.77 11.75
CA LYS A 113 6.35 10.41 13.17
C LYS A 113 6.49 8.90 13.36
N SER A 114 5.62 8.11 12.71
CA SER A 114 5.62 6.65 12.86
C SER A 114 6.84 6.02 12.19
N ILE A 115 7.20 6.44 10.96
CA ILE A 115 8.38 5.89 10.27
C ILE A 115 9.69 6.24 10.98
N PHE A 116 9.85 7.46 11.53
CA PHE A 116 11.07 7.81 12.26
C PHE A 116 11.19 7.04 13.58
N THR A 117 10.08 6.65 14.19
CA THR A 117 10.09 5.75 15.35
C THR A 117 10.65 4.38 14.94
N VAL A 118 10.15 3.82 13.84
CA VAL A 118 10.60 2.53 13.30
C VAL A 118 12.06 2.54 12.83
N LEU A 119 12.55 3.67 12.28
CA LEU A 119 13.93 3.81 11.84
C LEU A 119 14.93 3.96 12.99
N ARG A 120 14.48 4.54 14.12
CA ARG A 120 15.31 4.69 15.34
C ARG A 120 15.29 3.46 16.22
N ASP A 121 14.34 2.56 16.02
CA ASP A 121 14.26 1.26 16.69
C ASP A 121 15.55 0.47 16.42
N PRO A 122 16.46 0.35 17.42
CA PRO A 122 17.70 -0.37 17.23
C PRO A 122 17.33 -1.79 16.86
N LYS A 123 17.85 -2.29 15.73
CA LYS A 123 17.67 -3.68 15.33
C LYS A 123 18.21 -4.53 16.49
N VAL A 124 17.34 -5.07 17.34
CA VAL A 124 17.77 -5.84 18.51
C VAL A 124 18.56 -7.03 17.99
N GLY A 125 19.88 -6.93 18.11
CA GLY A 125 20.80 -7.85 17.46
C GLY A 125 22.21 -7.29 17.25
N VAL A 126 22.75 -6.53 18.22
CA VAL A 126 24.20 -6.52 18.49
C VAL A 126 24.40 -6.35 20.00
N LEU A 127 24.49 -7.48 20.71
CA LEU A 127 25.40 -7.62 21.85
C LEU A 127 26.76 -8.03 21.27
#